data_AF-A0A6A4ZL04-F1
#
_entry.id   AF-A0A6A4ZL04-F1
#
_cell.length_a   1.000
_cell.length_b   1.000
_cell.length_c   1.000
_cell.angle_alpha   90.00
_cell.angle_beta   90.00
_cell.angle_gamma   90.00
#
_symmetry.space_group_name_H-M   'P 1'
#
loop_
_entity.id
_entity.type
_entity.pdbx_description
1 polymer ?
#
loop_
_entity_poly.entity_id
_entity_poly.type
_entity_poly.pdbx_seq_one_letter_code
_entity_poly.pdbx_strand_id
1 'polypeptide(L)'
;MKSFMIAPTCIIAGLGKSLDMDVIPVEGATGDYHTNLLNKANAALDCFRDRTYDFGFVHVKAVDDAGHDRDVHMKMHFLEKADEMIARLIEGLDATIEEEATIIVTGDHTTPVLYGDHTFEPVPFTIANVRAAARVLRGDASTQGHVHSLQDSVVQFSEVDAAGGVLGRFTGDQVMTIVKQFRARNV
;
A
#
# COMPACT_ATOMS: atom_id res chain seq x y z
N MET A 1 14.31 -6.94 12.37
CA MET A 1 13.46 -6.12 11.49
C MET A 1 13.08 -4.91 12.30
N LYS A 2 13.60 -3.73 11.96
CA LYS A 2 13.12 -2.47 12.54
C LYS A 2 11.98 -1.96 11.66
N SER A 3 10.87 -1.60 12.27
CA SER A 3 9.65 -1.22 11.57
C SER A 3 9.11 0.11 12.03
N PHE A 4 8.46 0.82 11.12
CA PHE A 4 7.73 2.04 11.44
C PHE A 4 6.32 1.99 10.88
N MET A 5 5.44 2.82 11.44
CA MET A 5 4.11 3.05 10.88
C MET A 5 3.77 4.54 10.82
N ILE A 6 3.04 4.92 9.79
CA ILE A 6 2.39 6.22 9.66
C ILE A 6 0.88 5.97 9.71
N ALA A 7 0.31 6.14 10.88
CA ALA A 7 -1.11 5.92 11.13
C ALA A 7 -1.69 7.07 11.96
N PRO A 8 -2.59 7.90 11.39
CA PRO A 8 -3.16 9.02 12.11
C PRO A 8 -4.22 8.59 13.14
N THR A 9 -4.87 7.45 12.93
CA THR A 9 -5.91 6.94 13.82
C THR A 9 -5.30 6.26 15.04
N CYS A 10 -5.76 6.64 16.23
CA CYS A 10 -5.22 6.14 17.50
C CYS A 10 -5.33 4.61 17.65
N ILE A 11 -6.39 4.00 17.09
CA ILE A 11 -6.58 2.55 17.13
C ILE A 11 -5.48 1.83 16.35
N ILE A 12 -5.23 2.24 15.11
CA ILE A 12 -4.21 1.63 14.26
C ILE A 12 -2.81 1.92 14.81
N ALA A 13 -2.56 3.15 15.27
CA ALA A 13 -1.31 3.52 15.93
C ALA A 13 -1.06 2.69 17.21
N GLY A 14 -2.09 2.44 18.01
CA GLY A 14 -2.03 1.60 19.21
C GLY A 14 -1.69 0.15 18.89
N LEU A 15 -2.26 -0.39 17.81
CA LEU A 15 -1.93 -1.74 17.34
C LEU A 15 -0.46 -1.85 16.92
N GLY A 16 0.06 -0.91 16.14
CA GLY A 16 1.48 -0.92 15.75
C GLY A 16 2.41 -0.79 16.95
N LYS A 17 2.09 0.06 17.94
CA LYS A 17 2.85 0.14 19.20
C LYS A 17 2.86 -1.19 19.96
N SER A 18 1.77 -1.93 19.93
CA SER A 18 1.67 -3.25 20.57
C SER A 18 2.51 -4.31 19.86
N LEU A 19 2.99 -4.02 18.63
CA LEU A 19 3.89 -4.84 17.82
C LEU A 19 5.31 -4.23 17.72
N ASP A 20 5.65 -3.31 18.63
CA ASP A 20 6.95 -2.62 18.68
C ASP A 20 7.31 -1.82 17.40
N MET A 21 6.30 -1.31 16.68
CA MET A 21 6.53 -0.41 15.54
C MET A 21 6.71 1.03 16.00
N ASP A 22 7.71 1.73 15.45
CA ASP A 22 7.91 3.15 15.67
C ASP A 22 6.78 3.95 14.96
N VAL A 23 5.92 4.62 15.73
CA VAL A 23 4.85 5.46 15.16
C VAL A 23 5.41 6.82 14.77
N ILE A 24 5.42 7.12 13.47
CA ILE A 24 5.98 8.35 12.91
C ILE A 24 4.87 9.40 12.79
N PRO A 25 4.94 10.51 13.55
CA PRO A 25 4.02 11.63 13.37
C PRO A 25 4.35 12.36 12.07
N VAL A 26 3.33 12.71 11.31
CA VAL A 26 3.48 13.40 10.03
C VAL A 26 2.59 14.63 10.01
N GLU A 27 3.18 15.78 9.69
CA GLU A 27 2.45 17.04 9.58
C GLU A 27 1.36 16.94 8.49
N GLY A 28 0.13 17.31 8.85
CA GLY A 28 -1.03 17.23 7.96
C GLY A 28 -1.60 15.81 7.80
N ALA A 29 -1.05 14.78 8.45
CA ALA A 29 -1.67 13.45 8.49
C ALA A 29 -2.78 13.41 9.57
N THR A 30 -3.93 14.00 9.28
CA THR A 30 -5.06 14.12 10.22
C THR A 30 -5.90 12.86 10.33
N GLY A 31 -5.94 12.05 9.27
CA GLY A 31 -6.78 10.85 9.20
C GLY A 31 -8.22 11.09 8.76
N ASP A 32 -8.61 12.35 8.53
CA ASP A 32 -9.90 12.75 7.98
C ASP A 32 -9.75 13.27 6.53
N TYR A 33 -10.79 13.92 5.98
CA TYR A 33 -10.77 14.48 4.62
C TYR A 33 -9.78 15.65 4.41
N HIS A 34 -9.16 16.17 5.46
CA HIS A 34 -8.08 17.16 5.36
C HIS A 34 -6.68 16.51 5.34
N THR A 35 -6.59 15.18 5.38
CA THR A 35 -5.31 14.48 5.43
C THR A 35 -4.46 14.74 4.18
N ASN A 36 -3.17 15.00 4.41
CA ASN A 36 -2.17 15.11 3.36
C ASN A 36 -1.46 13.75 3.15
N LEU A 37 -1.84 13.05 2.10
CA LEU A 37 -1.27 11.73 1.76
C LEU A 37 0.16 11.83 1.21
N LEU A 38 0.49 12.89 0.47
CA LEU A 38 1.85 13.10 -0.04
C LEU A 38 2.86 13.35 1.08
N ASN A 39 2.46 14.05 2.14
CA ASN A 39 3.31 14.20 3.32
C ASN A 39 3.59 12.85 3.99
N LYS A 40 2.61 11.94 4.03
CA LYS A 40 2.83 10.56 4.53
C LYS A 40 3.83 9.80 3.64
N ALA A 41 3.70 9.90 2.32
CA ALA A 41 4.66 9.28 1.41
C ALA A 41 6.07 9.83 1.61
N ASN A 42 6.24 11.15 1.66
CA ASN A 42 7.55 11.78 1.87
C ASN A 42 8.18 11.37 3.21
N ALA A 43 7.39 11.35 4.30
CA ALA A 43 7.88 10.89 5.60
C ALA A 43 8.28 9.40 5.59
N ALA A 44 7.54 8.55 4.88
CA ALA A 44 7.91 7.14 4.70
C ALA A 44 9.25 7.00 3.95
N LEU A 45 9.46 7.78 2.89
CA LEU A 45 10.71 7.79 2.12
C LEU A 45 11.90 8.27 2.99
N ASP A 46 11.70 9.31 3.79
CA ASP A 46 12.74 9.81 4.70
C ASP A 46 13.09 8.76 5.77
N CYS A 47 12.14 7.95 6.24
CA CYS A 47 12.43 6.85 7.16
C CYS A 47 13.34 5.78 6.52
N PHE A 48 13.20 5.51 5.22
CA PHE A 48 14.03 4.52 4.53
C PHE A 48 15.41 5.03 4.13
N ARG A 49 15.63 6.36 4.01
CA ARG A 49 16.91 6.95 3.56
C ARG A 49 18.13 6.47 4.33
N ASP A 50 18.07 6.53 5.65
CA ASP A 50 19.23 6.19 6.49
C ASP A 50 19.31 4.68 6.80
N ARG A 51 18.54 3.86 6.06
CA ARG A 51 18.50 2.39 6.18
C ARG A 51 18.23 1.91 7.60
N THR A 52 17.55 2.74 8.37
CA THR A 52 17.22 2.47 9.77
C THR A 52 16.09 1.45 9.86
N TYR A 53 15.17 1.48 8.90
CA TYR A 53 13.98 0.62 8.89
C TYR A 53 13.99 -0.36 7.72
N ASP A 54 13.51 -1.57 8.01
CA ASP A 54 13.36 -2.67 7.04
C ASP A 54 11.91 -2.80 6.53
N PHE A 55 10.95 -2.20 7.25
CA PHE A 55 9.52 -2.34 7.00
C PHE A 55 8.77 -1.05 7.37
N GLY A 56 7.86 -0.61 6.49
CA GLY A 56 7.03 0.56 6.69
C GLY A 56 5.57 0.25 6.42
N PHE A 57 4.68 0.72 7.28
CA PHE A 57 3.23 0.62 7.12
C PHE A 57 2.61 2.01 7.03
N VAL A 58 1.95 2.34 5.91
CA VAL A 58 1.31 3.65 5.70
C VAL A 58 -0.19 3.46 5.61
N HIS A 59 -0.94 4.08 6.53
CA HIS A 59 -2.38 3.92 6.64
C HIS A 59 -3.15 5.11 6.04
N VAL A 60 -4.20 4.80 5.26
CA VAL A 60 -5.12 5.76 4.63
C VAL A 60 -6.53 5.54 5.19
N LYS A 61 -7.03 6.46 6.02
CA LYS A 61 -8.35 6.33 6.68
C LYS A 61 -9.51 6.95 5.89
N ALA A 62 -9.28 8.08 5.22
CA ALA A 62 -10.35 8.86 4.58
C ALA A 62 -11.21 8.09 3.55
N VAL A 63 -10.66 7.03 2.93
CA VAL A 63 -11.42 6.15 2.01
C VAL A 63 -12.55 5.40 2.73
N ASP A 64 -12.32 5.03 3.99
CA ASP A 64 -13.28 4.34 4.84
C ASP A 64 -14.36 5.29 5.37
N ASP A 65 -13.97 6.50 5.80
CA ASP A 65 -14.93 7.56 6.19
C ASP A 65 -15.93 7.85 5.07
N ALA A 66 -15.43 7.96 3.83
CA ALA A 66 -16.29 8.18 2.66
C ALA A 66 -17.23 6.99 2.38
N GLY A 67 -16.78 5.77 2.70
CA GLY A 67 -17.61 4.58 2.71
C GLY A 67 -18.78 4.71 3.67
N HIS A 68 -18.50 5.05 4.94
CA HIS A 68 -19.51 5.25 5.98
C HIS A 68 -20.50 6.38 5.68
N ASP A 69 -19.99 7.51 5.18
CA ASP A 69 -20.79 8.68 4.80
C ASP A 69 -21.63 8.46 3.53
N ARG A 70 -21.43 7.31 2.87
CA ARG A 70 -22.06 6.95 1.59
C ARG A 70 -21.76 7.97 0.47
N ASP A 71 -20.59 8.59 0.52
CA ASP A 71 -20.16 9.58 -0.46
C ASP A 71 -19.28 8.92 -1.53
N VAL A 72 -19.90 8.59 -2.67
CA VAL A 72 -19.20 8.00 -3.82
C VAL A 72 -18.10 8.92 -4.33
N HIS A 73 -18.36 10.22 -4.40
CA HIS A 73 -17.41 11.18 -4.97
C HIS A 73 -16.20 11.34 -4.06
N MET A 74 -16.41 11.45 -2.75
CA MET A 74 -15.32 11.52 -1.79
C MET A 74 -14.51 10.23 -1.75
N LYS A 75 -15.16 9.06 -1.88
CA LYS A 75 -14.47 7.77 -1.93
C LYS A 75 -13.58 7.66 -3.16
N MET A 76 -14.09 8.04 -4.33
CA MET A 76 -13.30 8.09 -5.58
C MET A 76 -12.12 9.06 -5.45
N HIS A 77 -12.39 10.28 -4.95
CA HIS A 77 -11.35 11.29 -4.77
C HIS A 77 -10.19 10.81 -3.89
N PHE A 78 -10.48 10.12 -2.79
CA PHE A 78 -9.43 9.59 -1.92
C PHE A 78 -8.73 8.35 -2.45
N LEU A 79 -9.38 7.54 -3.30
CA LEU A 79 -8.72 6.47 -4.04
C LEU A 79 -7.72 7.05 -5.06
N GLU A 80 -8.09 8.11 -5.79
CA GLU A 80 -7.19 8.83 -6.70
C GLU A 80 -5.99 9.45 -5.95
N LYS A 81 -6.23 10.09 -4.80
CA LYS A 81 -5.12 10.60 -3.96
C LYS A 81 -4.24 9.49 -3.39
N ALA A 82 -4.80 8.31 -3.13
CA ALA A 82 -4.01 7.15 -2.71
C ALA A 82 -3.14 6.64 -3.87
N ASP A 83 -3.65 6.64 -5.10
CA ASP A 83 -2.89 6.33 -6.32
C ASP A 83 -1.69 7.27 -6.50
N GLU A 84 -1.89 8.59 -6.37
CA GLU A 84 -0.80 9.58 -6.38
C GLU A 84 0.25 9.31 -5.29
N MET A 85 -0.20 8.96 -4.07
CA MET A 85 0.68 8.61 -2.95
C MET A 85 1.50 7.34 -3.24
N ILE A 86 0.88 6.32 -3.83
CA ILE A 86 1.54 5.07 -4.21
C ILE A 86 2.57 5.31 -5.30
N ALA A 87 2.24 6.09 -6.33
CA ALA A 87 3.19 6.48 -7.39
C ALA A 87 4.41 7.20 -6.79
N ARG A 88 4.17 8.17 -5.88
CA ARG A 88 5.23 8.87 -5.16
C ARG A 88 6.12 7.95 -4.35
N LEU A 89 5.55 6.95 -3.67
CA LEU A 89 6.30 5.94 -2.92
C LEU A 89 7.15 5.09 -3.86
N ILE A 90 6.60 4.59 -4.97
CA ILE A 90 7.32 3.76 -5.93
C ILE A 90 8.51 4.51 -6.52
N GLU A 91 8.29 5.71 -7.05
CA GLU A 91 9.36 6.53 -7.64
C GLU A 91 10.41 6.93 -6.61
N GLY A 92 9.97 7.33 -5.41
CA GLY A 92 10.86 7.72 -4.34
C GLY A 92 11.71 6.57 -3.85
N LEU A 93 11.13 5.39 -3.66
CA LEU A 93 11.85 4.18 -3.23
C LEU A 93 12.86 3.77 -4.31
N ASP A 94 12.45 3.65 -5.58
CA ASP A 94 13.36 3.33 -6.70
C ASP A 94 14.55 4.29 -6.80
N ALA A 95 14.33 5.59 -6.52
CA ALA A 95 15.37 6.61 -6.58
C ALA A 95 16.29 6.66 -5.35
N THR A 96 15.85 6.12 -4.19
CA THR A 96 16.57 6.33 -2.92
C THR A 96 17.17 5.06 -2.33
N ILE A 97 16.67 3.88 -2.65
CA ILE A 97 17.18 2.61 -2.10
C ILE A 97 17.88 1.78 -3.19
N GLU A 98 19.09 1.33 -2.86
CA GLU A 98 19.87 0.46 -3.75
C GLU A 98 19.44 -1.00 -3.63
N GLU A 99 18.86 -1.39 -2.50
CA GLU A 99 18.32 -2.72 -2.25
C GLU A 99 17.03 -2.99 -3.02
N GLU A 100 16.74 -4.27 -3.22
CA GLU A 100 15.44 -4.69 -3.72
C GLU A 100 14.34 -4.43 -2.68
N ALA A 101 13.31 -3.72 -3.10
CA ALA A 101 12.16 -3.37 -2.27
C ALA A 101 10.86 -3.94 -2.85
N THR A 102 9.92 -4.20 -1.94
CA THR A 102 8.60 -4.73 -2.27
C THR A 102 7.56 -3.77 -1.74
N ILE A 103 6.59 -3.43 -2.60
CA ILE A 103 5.42 -2.65 -2.24
C ILE A 103 4.18 -3.55 -2.27
N ILE A 104 3.28 -3.32 -1.32
CA ILE A 104 2.02 -4.06 -1.16
C ILE A 104 0.91 -3.03 -1.00
N VAL A 105 -0.21 -3.24 -1.69
CA VAL A 105 -1.40 -2.39 -1.58
C VAL A 105 -2.62 -3.27 -1.37
N THR A 106 -3.41 -2.96 -0.34
CA THR A 106 -4.67 -3.63 -0.01
C THR A 106 -5.48 -2.78 0.97
N GLY A 107 -6.74 -3.18 1.21
CA GLY A 107 -7.54 -2.69 2.33
C GLY A 107 -7.51 -3.67 3.51
N ASP A 108 -7.87 -3.22 4.70
CA ASP A 108 -8.07 -4.09 5.86
C ASP A 108 -9.48 -4.70 5.89
N HIS A 109 -10.48 -3.99 5.35
CA HIS A 109 -11.84 -4.47 5.15
C HIS A 109 -12.57 -3.72 4.01
N THR A 110 -13.78 -4.18 3.70
CA THR A 110 -14.67 -3.55 2.72
C THR A 110 -15.66 -2.65 3.44
N THR A 111 -15.79 -1.41 2.98
CA THR A 111 -16.81 -0.44 3.45
C THR A 111 -17.59 0.11 2.25
N PRO A 112 -18.55 -0.64 1.70
CA PRO A 112 -19.27 -0.26 0.49
C PRO A 112 -20.23 0.91 0.75
N VAL A 113 -20.18 1.90 -0.13
CA VAL A 113 -21.03 3.12 -0.08
C VAL A 113 -22.52 2.78 -0.06
N LEU A 114 -22.94 1.69 -0.71
CA LEU A 114 -24.32 1.21 -0.69
C LEU A 114 -24.83 0.91 0.72
N TYR A 115 -23.96 0.35 1.58
CA TYR A 115 -24.32 -0.05 2.94
C TYR A 115 -23.95 1.03 3.97
N GLY A 116 -22.84 1.73 3.80
CA GLY A 116 -22.37 2.74 4.76
C GLY A 116 -21.76 2.16 6.04
N ASP A 117 -21.38 0.88 6.01
CA ASP A 117 -20.76 0.20 7.14
C ASP A 117 -19.84 -0.92 6.61
N HIS A 118 -19.05 -1.50 7.50
CA HIS A 118 -18.15 -2.59 7.17
C HIS A 118 -18.94 -3.83 6.74
N THR A 119 -18.43 -4.49 5.71
CA THR A 119 -18.98 -5.73 5.17
C THR A 119 -17.87 -6.77 4.99
N PHE A 120 -18.21 -7.94 4.44
CA PHE A 120 -17.35 -9.14 4.44
C PHE A 120 -16.89 -9.57 3.04
N GLU A 121 -17.11 -8.75 2.02
CA GLU A 121 -16.55 -8.98 0.69
C GLU A 121 -15.01 -8.96 0.76
N PRO A 122 -14.34 -9.79 -0.05
CA PRO A 122 -12.89 -9.77 -0.11
C PRO A 122 -12.38 -8.42 -0.63
N VAL A 123 -11.24 -7.99 -0.11
CA VAL A 123 -10.52 -6.79 -0.54
C VAL A 123 -9.47 -7.14 -1.61
N PRO A 124 -9.23 -6.27 -2.60
CA PRO A 124 -8.17 -6.49 -3.59
C PRO A 124 -6.80 -6.40 -2.92
N PHE A 125 -5.85 -7.21 -3.39
CA PHE A 125 -4.47 -7.26 -2.89
C PHE A 125 -3.51 -7.32 -4.08
N THR A 126 -2.47 -6.48 -4.04
CA THR A 126 -1.35 -6.55 -4.99
C THR A 126 -0.02 -6.47 -4.27
N ILE A 127 0.99 -7.10 -4.85
CA ILE A 127 2.38 -7.12 -4.39
C ILE A 127 3.31 -6.98 -5.60
N ALA A 128 4.26 -6.06 -5.53
CA ALA A 128 5.17 -5.79 -6.64
C ALA A 128 6.59 -5.51 -6.13
N ASN A 129 7.57 -5.85 -6.96
CA ASN A 129 8.91 -5.30 -6.83
C ASN A 129 8.89 -3.82 -7.24
N VAL A 130 9.46 -2.94 -6.41
CA VAL A 130 9.42 -1.49 -6.62
C VAL A 130 10.08 -1.08 -7.93
N ARG A 131 11.24 -1.67 -8.28
CA ARG A 131 11.96 -1.36 -9.52
C ARG A 131 11.16 -1.75 -10.75
N ALA A 132 10.50 -2.91 -10.70
CA ALA A 132 9.61 -3.34 -11.77
C ALA A 132 8.42 -2.39 -11.93
N ALA A 133 7.79 -1.99 -10.82
CA ALA A 133 6.68 -1.02 -10.84
C ALA A 133 7.13 0.37 -11.37
N ALA A 134 8.31 0.85 -10.96
CA ALA A 134 8.85 2.13 -11.41
C ALA A 134 9.13 2.16 -12.93
N ARG A 135 9.63 1.06 -13.51
CA ARG A 135 9.80 0.94 -14.96
C ARG A 135 8.47 1.06 -15.70
N VAL A 136 7.42 0.40 -15.19
CA VAL A 136 6.07 0.50 -15.78
C VAL A 136 5.55 1.94 -15.71
N LEU A 137 5.72 2.63 -14.57
CA LEU A 137 5.33 4.04 -14.43
C LEU A 137 6.06 4.97 -15.41
N ARG A 138 7.33 4.68 -15.74
CA ARG A 138 8.12 5.46 -16.71
C ARG A 138 7.78 5.15 -18.18
N GLY A 139 6.93 4.16 -18.44
CA GLY A 139 6.58 3.73 -19.80
C GLY A 139 7.61 2.79 -20.44
N ASP A 140 8.58 2.29 -19.66
CA ASP A 140 9.59 1.33 -20.12
C ASP A 140 9.00 -0.09 -20.14
N ALA A 141 8.06 -0.33 -21.06
CA ALA A 141 7.35 -1.60 -21.22
C ALA A 141 8.17 -2.68 -21.96
N SER A 142 9.47 -2.48 -22.20
CA SER A 142 10.30 -3.46 -22.87
C SER A 142 10.61 -4.65 -21.95
N THR A 143 9.85 -5.72 -22.16
CA THR A 143 9.95 -7.05 -21.52
C THR A 143 11.21 -7.84 -21.90
N GLN A 144 12.31 -7.16 -22.28
CA GLN A 144 13.54 -7.80 -22.74
C GLN A 144 14.74 -7.46 -21.86
N GLY A 145 14.65 -7.92 -20.61
CA GLY A 145 15.80 -8.05 -19.74
C GLY A 145 15.43 -9.04 -18.66
N HIS A 146 16.01 -10.24 -18.70
CA HIS A 146 15.79 -11.30 -17.72
C HIS A 146 15.94 -10.78 -16.28
N VAL A 147 14.81 -10.53 -15.63
CA VAL A 147 14.65 -10.59 -14.19
C VAL A 147 13.43 -11.46 -14.00
N HIS A 148 13.51 -12.49 -13.17
CA HIS A 148 12.40 -13.41 -12.89
C HIS A 148 11.24 -12.65 -12.20
N SER A 149 10.47 -11.87 -12.93
CA SER A 149 9.37 -11.12 -12.34
C SER A 149 8.19 -12.06 -12.15
N LEU A 150 7.88 -12.35 -10.88
CA LEU A 150 6.63 -13.00 -10.50
C LEU A 150 5.47 -12.03 -10.75
N GLN A 151 5.05 -11.92 -12.00
CA GLN A 151 3.93 -11.11 -12.47
C GLN A 151 2.91 -12.02 -13.13
N ASP A 152 1.63 -11.79 -12.85
CA ASP A 152 0.53 -12.41 -13.59
C ASP A 152 0.04 -11.50 -14.72
N SER A 153 -1.10 -11.85 -15.32
CA SER A 153 -1.68 -11.10 -16.44
C SER A 153 -2.59 -9.95 -16.01
N VAL A 154 -2.74 -9.69 -14.70
CA VAL A 154 -3.63 -8.63 -14.20
C VAL A 154 -2.94 -7.27 -14.36
N VAL A 155 -3.64 -6.31 -14.99
CA VAL A 155 -3.08 -4.99 -15.34
C VAL A 155 -3.82 -3.82 -14.68
N GLN A 156 -4.87 -4.10 -13.91
CA GLN A 156 -5.68 -3.10 -13.20
C GLN A 156 -5.91 -3.55 -11.75
N PHE A 157 -5.99 -2.59 -10.83
CA PHE A 157 -6.25 -2.85 -9.42
C PHE A 157 -7.71 -2.50 -9.09
N SER A 158 -8.57 -3.51 -9.13
CA SER A 158 -10.00 -3.43 -8.76
C SER A 158 -10.44 -4.75 -8.14
N GLU A 159 -11.63 -4.78 -7.53
CA GLU A 159 -12.24 -6.01 -7.01
C GLU A 159 -12.45 -7.07 -8.10
N VAL A 160 -12.74 -6.65 -9.34
CA VAL A 160 -13.00 -7.54 -10.48
C VAL A 160 -11.69 -8.09 -11.03
N ASP A 161 -10.71 -7.22 -11.25
CA ASP A 161 -9.43 -7.60 -11.84
C ASP A 161 -8.59 -8.44 -10.87
N ALA A 162 -8.56 -8.10 -9.59
CA ALA A 162 -7.83 -8.85 -8.57
C ALA A 162 -8.35 -10.29 -8.42
N ALA A 163 -9.61 -10.57 -8.75
CA ALA A 163 -10.16 -11.92 -8.75
C ALA A 163 -9.52 -12.84 -9.81
N GLY A 164 -8.92 -12.27 -10.86
CA GLY A 164 -8.16 -13.00 -11.88
C GLY A 164 -6.70 -13.26 -11.52
N GLY A 165 -6.21 -12.73 -10.39
CA GLY A 165 -4.81 -12.82 -9.98
C GLY A 165 -4.39 -14.20 -9.51
N VAL A 166 -3.11 -14.55 -9.70
CA VAL A 166 -2.58 -15.90 -9.40
C VAL A 166 -2.43 -16.19 -7.91
N LEU A 167 -2.50 -15.16 -7.06
CA LEU A 167 -2.49 -15.33 -5.60
C LEU A 167 -3.78 -16.02 -5.09
N GLY A 168 -4.85 -16.02 -5.90
CA GLY A 168 -6.14 -16.56 -5.52
C GLY A 168 -6.73 -15.85 -4.31
N ARG A 169 -7.59 -16.56 -3.57
CA ARG A 169 -8.24 -16.05 -2.35
C ARG A 169 -7.54 -16.60 -1.11
N PHE A 170 -7.12 -15.70 -0.22
CA PHE A 170 -6.41 -16.01 1.01
C PHE A 170 -6.89 -15.11 2.16
N THR A 171 -6.53 -15.45 3.39
CA THR A 171 -6.91 -14.69 4.60
C THR A 171 -5.80 -13.74 5.04
N GLY A 172 -6.14 -12.70 5.80
CA GLY A 172 -5.17 -11.66 6.22
C GLY A 172 -3.94 -12.19 6.97
N ASP A 173 -4.08 -13.28 7.74
CA ASP A 173 -2.97 -13.93 8.44
C ASP A 173 -1.93 -14.57 7.51
N GLN A 174 -2.30 -14.82 6.24
CA GLN A 174 -1.41 -15.39 5.23
C GLN A 174 -0.55 -14.32 4.53
N VAL A 175 -0.90 -13.03 4.64
CA VAL A 175 -0.22 -11.92 3.94
C VAL A 175 1.29 -11.96 4.17
N MET A 176 1.75 -11.98 5.42
CA MET A 176 3.19 -11.94 5.70
C MET A 176 3.93 -13.19 5.24
N THR A 177 3.26 -14.34 5.15
CA THR A 177 3.84 -15.57 4.58
C THR A 177 4.01 -15.42 3.07
N ILE A 178 2.99 -14.90 2.37
CA ILE A 178 3.05 -14.61 0.93
C ILE A 178 4.16 -13.61 0.64
N VAL A 179 4.27 -12.53 1.42
CA VAL A 179 5.30 -11.50 1.26
C VAL A 179 6.71 -12.09 1.39
N LYS A 180 6.94 -12.92 2.40
CA LYS A 180 8.25 -13.60 2.59
C LYS A 180 8.58 -14.52 1.42
N GLN A 181 7.60 -15.27 0.91
CA GLN A 181 7.81 -16.17 -0.24
C GLN A 181 8.05 -15.41 -1.54
N PHE A 182 7.31 -14.32 -1.77
CA PHE A 182 7.50 -13.43 -2.91
C PHE A 182 8.90 -12.83 -2.89
N ARG A 183 9.33 -12.25 -1.75
CA ARG A 183 10.68 -11.69 -1.58
C ARG A 183 11.78 -12.74 -1.74
N ALA A 184 11.59 -13.96 -1.27
CA ALA A 184 12.60 -15.02 -1.43
C ALA A 184 12.80 -15.47 -2.90
N ARG A 185 11.88 -15.11 -3.80
CA ARG A 185 11.86 -15.57 -5.21
C ARG A 185 11.96 -14.43 -6.23
N ASN A 186 11.82 -13.18 -5.79
CA ASN A 186 11.73 -11.98 -6.64
C ASN A 186 12.72 -10.88 -6.21
N VAL A 187 13.85 -11.33 -5.63
CA VAL A 187 15.03 -10.56 -5.23
C VAL A 187 16.24 -11.19 -5.93
#